data_AF-A0A8B6G3C3-F1
#
_entry.id   AF-A0A8B6G3C3-F1
#
_cell.length_a   1.000
_cell.length_b   1.000
_cell.length_c   1.000
_cell.angle_alpha   90.00
_cell.angle_beta   90.00
_cell.angle_gamma   90.00
#
_symmetry.space_group_name_H-M   'P 1'
#
loop_
_entity.id
_entity.type
_entity.pdbx_description
1 polymer ?
#
loop_
_entity_poly.entity_id
_entity_poly.type
_entity_poly.pdbx_seq_one_letter_code
_entity_poly.pdbx_strand_id
1 'polypeptide(L)'
;MFRLPERIIYSDASEYAGAGFTVGDNHIVHFMWDKEDRIKSSTWRELKAVKNILESLQLMLCGKLVKLYTDNQNVVKIVQKGTSGVDAFAYDWSKFNNWVVPPVNLITRAINHMQMCKAKGVLVVPKWKSAIFWPRIVDRFTDTYKKFVKDFREYKNPKNFFVAGSHDNSIFAKQPFNSHVLVLLVDFS
;
A
#
# COMPACT_ATOMS: atom_id res chain seq x y z
N MET A 1 -9.24 -11.45 -3.98
CA MET A 1 -8.52 -12.73 -3.81
C MET A 1 -7.10 -12.39 -3.44
N PHE A 2 -6.63 -12.80 -2.25
CA PHE A 2 -5.23 -12.57 -1.86
C PHE A 2 -4.33 -13.35 -2.81
N ARG A 3 -3.53 -12.65 -3.61
CA ARG A 3 -2.51 -13.29 -4.43
C ARG A 3 -1.33 -13.62 -3.52
N LEU A 4 -0.89 -14.88 -3.55
CA LEU A 4 0.38 -15.25 -2.94
C LEU A 4 1.51 -14.51 -3.67
N PRO A 5 2.59 -14.13 -2.98
CA PRO A 5 3.74 -13.53 -3.65
C PRO A 5 4.28 -14.51 -4.69
N GLU A 6 4.37 -14.03 -5.92
CA GLU A 6 4.89 -14.79 -7.05
C GLU A 6 6.43 -14.89 -6.98
N ARG A 7 7.07 -13.99 -6.24
CA ARG A 7 8.52 -13.99 -5.99
C ARG A 7 8.84 -13.68 -4.55
N ILE A 8 9.77 -14.44 -3.98
CA ILE A 8 10.34 -14.19 -2.66
C ILE A 8 11.81 -13.86 -2.84
N ILE A 9 12.25 -12.76 -2.22
CA ILE A 9 13.63 -12.29 -2.28
C ILE A 9 14.16 -12.17 -0.86
N TYR A 10 15.38 -12.65 -0.64
CA TYR A 10 16.16 -12.37 0.56
C TYR A 10 17.27 -11.40 0.20
N SER A 11 17.51 -10.41 1.04
CA SER A 11 18.60 -9.45 0.90
C SER A 11 19.41 -9.38 2.19
N ASP A 12 20.72 -9.21 2.04
CA ASP A 12 21.65 -8.99 3.14
C ASP A 12 22.72 -7.96 2.72
N ALA A 13 23.29 -7.25 3.69
CA ALA A 13 24.46 -6.43 3.47
C ALA A 13 25.45 -6.45 4.64
N SER A 14 26.71 -6.62 4.28
CA SER A 14 27.87 -6.50 5.16
C SER A 14 28.57 -5.15 4.99
N GLU A 15 29.63 -4.94 5.77
CA GLU A 15 30.53 -3.78 5.64
C GLU A 15 31.21 -3.70 4.27
N TYR A 16 31.33 -4.81 3.55
CA TYR A 16 32.13 -4.88 2.31
C TYR A 16 31.29 -5.10 1.06
N ALA A 17 30.14 -5.76 1.19
CA ALA A 17 29.32 -6.19 0.06
C ALA A 17 27.83 -6.29 0.42
N GLY A 18 26.98 -6.36 -0.60
CA GLY A 18 25.57 -6.72 -0.47
C GLY A 18 25.21 -7.89 -1.38
N ALA A 19 24.18 -8.64 -0.99
CA ALA A 19 23.73 -9.83 -1.72
C ALA A 19 22.21 -9.98 -1.70
N GLY A 20 21.68 -10.61 -2.74
CA GLY A 20 20.26 -10.96 -2.86
C GLY A 20 20.06 -12.35 -3.44
N PHE A 21 19.04 -13.04 -2.98
CA PHE A 21 18.66 -14.38 -3.46
C PHE A 21 17.17 -14.46 -3.75
N THR A 22 16.81 -14.99 -4.92
CA THR A 22 15.40 -15.24 -5.30
C THR A 22 15.02 -16.70 -5.09
N VAL A 23 13.95 -16.94 -4.33
CA VAL A 23 13.40 -18.30 -4.17
C VAL A 23 12.63 -18.70 -5.42
N GLY A 24 12.87 -19.93 -5.87
CA GLY A 24 12.20 -20.55 -7.03
C GLY A 24 13.05 -20.48 -8.30
N ASP A 25 13.59 -19.30 -8.62
CA ASP A 25 14.44 -19.11 -9.79
C ASP A 25 15.95 -19.28 -9.48
N ASN A 26 16.31 -19.44 -8.19
CA ASN A 26 17.68 -19.59 -7.68
C ASN A 26 18.69 -18.55 -8.19
N HIS A 27 18.24 -17.33 -8.50
CA HIS A 27 19.16 -16.27 -8.93
C HIS A 27 19.82 -15.62 -7.72
N ILE A 28 21.13 -15.43 -7.84
CA ILE A 28 21.96 -14.76 -6.84
C ILE A 28 22.47 -13.46 -7.44
N VAL A 29 22.30 -12.37 -6.71
CA VAL A 29 22.88 -11.06 -6.99
C VAL A 29 23.91 -10.78 -5.91
N HIS A 30 25.10 -10.35 -6.30
CA HIS A 30 26.15 -9.94 -5.36
C HIS A 30 26.91 -8.75 -5.94
N PHE A 31 27.29 -7.80 -5.09
CA PHE A 31 28.08 -6.62 -5.47
C PHE A 31 28.91 -6.12 -4.29
N MET A 32 30.03 -5.46 -4.61
CA MET A 32 30.93 -4.85 -3.64
C MET A 32 30.61 -3.37 -3.47
N TRP A 33 30.80 -2.86 -2.25
CA TRP A 33 30.67 -1.44 -1.95
C TRP A 33 31.92 -0.66 -2.37
N ASP A 34 31.73 0.56 -2.85
CA ASP A 34 32.84 1.51 -2.99
C ASP A 34 33.24 2.12 -1.63
N LYS A 35 34.33 2.90 -1.62
CA LYS A 35 34.83 3.48 -0.36
C LYS A 35 33.82 4.42 0.31
N GLU A 36 32.97 5.09 -0.46
CA GLU A 36 31.98 6.04 0.05
C GLU A 36 30.77 5.34 0.66
N ASP A 37 30.35 4.22 0.05
CA ASP A 37 29.26 3.37 0.52
C ASP A 37 29.63 2.65 1.81
N ARG A 38 30.89 2.20 1.94
CA ARG A 38 31.40 1.49 3.12
C ARG A 38 31.33 2.32 4.40
N ILE A 39 31.58 3.63 4.30
CA ILE A 39 31.55 4.53 5.47
C ILE A 39 30.12 4.90 5.91
N LYS A 40 29.09 4.47 5.16
CA LYS A 40 27.69 4.69 5.54
C LYS A 40 27.24 3.69 6.61
N SER A 41 26.14 4.05 7.27
CA SER A 41 25.52 3.20 8.29
C SER A 41 25.05 1.86 7.71
N SER A 42 24.95 0.84 8.58
CA SER A 42 24.43 -0.48 8.19
C SER A 42 23.03 -0.38 7.55
N THR A 43 22.13 0.40 8.15
CA THR A 43 20.78 0.65 7.59
C THR A 43 20.84 1.23 6.18
N TRP A 44 21.77 2.15 5.91
CA TRP A 44 21.92 2.73 4.57
C TRP A 44 22.39 1.67 3.57
N ARG A 45 23.40 0.87 3.95
CA ARG A 45 23.96 -0.18 3.08
C ARG A 45 22.94 -1.26 2.78
N GLU A 46 22.13 -1.65 3.74
CA GLU A 46 21.05 -2.61 3.51
C GLU A 46 19.91 -2.04 2.65
N LEU A 47 19.50 -0.79 2.87
CA LEU A 47 18.51 -0.15 2.00
C LEU A 47 19.01 -0.03 0.55
N LYS A 48 20.29 0.32 0.38
CA LYS A 48 20.97 0.37 -0.91
C LYS A 48 21.09 -1.03 -1.53
N ALA A 49 21.35 -2.06 -0.74
CA ALA A 49 21.39 -3.43 -1.21
C ALA A 49 20.04 -3.85 -1.78
N VAL A 50 18.95 -3.61 -1.05
CA VAL A 50 17.57 -3.84 -1.53
C VAL A 50 17.34 -3.14 -2.87
N LYS A 51 17.71 -1.86 -2.99
CA LYS A 51 17.58 -1.10 -4.25
C LYS A 51 18.33 -1.77 -5.39
N ASN A 52 19.62 -2.07 -5.21
CA ASN A 52 20.47 -2.65 -6.26
C ASN A 52 19.96 -4.05 -6.68
N ILE A 53 19.48 -4.86 -5.72
CA ILE A 53 18.89 -6.18 -6.01
C ILE A 53 17.62 -6.03 -6.85
N LEU A 54 16.71 -5.13 -6.48
CA LEU A 54 15.48 -4.91 -7.25
C LEU A 54 15.76 -4.36 -8.65
N GLU A 55 16.75 -3.47 -8.80
CA GLU A 55 17.17 -2.93 -10.10
C GLU A 55 17.80 -4.02 -10.99
N SER A 56 18.69 -4.85 -10.45
CA SER A 56 19.30 -5.95 -11.21
C SER A 56 18.29 -7.02 -11.66
N LEU A 57 17.21 -7.20 -10.91
CA LEU A 57 16.16 -8.17 -11.20
C LEU A 57 14.92 -7.54 -11.89
N GLN A 58 14.97 -6.26 -12.26
CA GLN A 58 13.80 -5.49 -12.69
C GLN A 58 13.00 -6.18 -13.80
N LEU A 59 13.67 -6.71 -14.82
CA LEU A 59 13.02 -7.42 -15.93
C LEU A 59 12.27 -8.68 -15.47
N MET A 60 12.82 -9.39 -14.47
CA MET A 60 12.21 -10.62 -13.94
C MET A 60 11.08 -10.35 -12.95
N LEU A 61 11.11 -9.20 -12.27
CA LEU A 61 10.13 -8.81 -11.25
C LEU A 61 8.96 -8.00 -11.84
N CYS A 62 9.09 -7.51 -13.07
CA CYS A 62 8.06 -6.69 -13.72
C CYS A 62 6.69 -7.39 -13.70
N GLY A 63 5.68 -6.71 -13.16
CA GLY A 63 4.30 -7.21 -13.08
C GLY A 63 4.03 -8.29 -12.03
N LYS A 64 5.04 -8.72 -11.25
CA LYS A 64 4.90 -9.78 -10.23
C LYS A 64 4.72 -9.21 -8.83
N LEU A 65 3.93 -9.90 -8.01
CA LEU A 65 3.88 -9.61 -6.57
C LEU A 65 5.16 -10.14 -5.87
N VAL A 66 5.99 -9.24 -5.37
CA VAL A 66 7.28 -9.57 -4.73
C VAL A 66 7.19 -9.42 -3.21
N LYS A 67 7.69 -10.42 -2.48
CA LYS A 67 7.92 -10.35 -1.03
C LYS A 67 9.41 -10.34 -0.74
N LEU A 68 9.90 -9.29 -0.10
CA LEU A 68 11.31 -9.12 0.23
C LEU A 68 11.54 -9.30 1.74
N TYR A 69 12.62 -9.99 2.10
CA TYR A 69 13.08 -10.24 3.46
C TYR A 69 14.48 -9.63 3.66
N THR A 70 14.63 -8.90 4.75
CA THR A 70 15.88 -8.32 5.28
C THR A 70 15.84 -8.48 6.80
N ASP A 71 16.99 -8.65 7.43
CA ASP A 71 17.14 -8.72 8.88
C ASP A 71 17.11 -7.33 9.55
N ASN A 72 17.16 -6.25 8.78
CA ASN A 72 17.11 -4.89 9.29
C ASN A 72 15.70 -4.32 9.36
N GLN A 73 15.17 -4.28 10.58
CA GLN A 73 13.85 -3.72 10.87
C GLN A 73 13.71 -2.25 10.48
N ASN A 74 14.81 -1.46 10.44
CA ASN A 74 14.72 -0.07 9.99
C ASN A 74 14.50 0.01 8.48
N VAL A 75 15.11 -0.88 7.69
CA VAL A 75 14.86 -0.99 6.25
C VAL A 75 13.41 -1.37 6.00
N VAL A 76 12.89 -2.38 6.72
CA VAL A 76 11.47 -2.76 6.63
C VAL A 76 10.57 -1.57 6.93
N LYS A 77 10.84 -0.84 8.01
CA LYS A 77 10.09 0.37 8.38
C LYS A 77 10.19 1.46 7.32
N ILE A 78 11.37 1.71 6.75
CA ILE A 78 11.59 2.73 5.72
C ILE A 78 10.83 2.37 4.44
N VAL A 79 10.94 1.12 3.98
CA VAL A 79 10.27 0.64 2.76
C VAL A 79 8.76 0.61 2.95
N GLN A 80 8.26 0.19 4.12
CA GLN A 80 6.84 0.23 4.45
C GLN A 80 6.30 1.66 4.59
N LYS A 81 7.11 2.57 5.17
CA LYS A 81 6.81 4.01 5.21
C LYS A 81 7.01 4.70 3.85
N GLY A 82 7.67 4.04 2.90
CA GLY A 82 7.92 4.48 1.52
C GLY A 82 6.67 4.62 0.65
N THR A 83 5.48 4.73 1.26
CA THR A 83 4.40 5.52 0.66
C THR A 83 4.93 6.92 0.38
N SER A 84 4.57 7.52 -0.75
CA SER A 84 5.28 8.69 -1.30
C SER A 84 5.42 9.90 -0.38
N GLY A 85 4.72 9.99 0.77
CA GLY A 85 5.16 10.83 1.89
C GLY A 85 4.43 10.48 3.20
N VAL A 86 4.88 11.11 4.30
CA VAL A 86 4.25 10.99 5.63
C VAL A 86 2.77 11.39 5.59
N ASP A 87 2.40 12.28 4.67
CA ASP A 87 1.04 12.65 4.34
C ASP A 87 0.70 12.28 2.88
N ALA A 88 -0.13 11.27 2.68
CA ALA A 88 -0.60 10.85 1.35
C ALA A 88 -1.37 11.98 0.61
N PHE A 89 -1.96 12.93 1.34
CA PHE A 89 -2.70 14.06 0.77
C PHE A 89 -1.78 15.19 0.26
N ALA A 90 -0.47 15.09 0.45
CA ALA A 90 0.48 16.05 -0.14
C ALA A 90 0.78 15.77 -1.62
N TYR A 91 0.35 14.62 -2.16
CA TYR A 91 0.67 14.17 -3.51
C TYR A 91 -0.52 14.28 -4.45
N ASP A 92 -0.24 14.52 -5.72
CA ASP A 92 -1.25 14.48 -6.78
C ASP A 92 -1.61 13.01 -7.12
N TRP A 93 -2.90 12.69 -7.02
CA TRP A 93 -3.44 11.35 -7.28
C TRP A 93 -3.98 11.19 -8.71
N SER A 94 -3.95 12.25 -9.53
CA SER A 94 -4.53 12.29 -10.88
C SER A 94 -3.93 11.24 -11.85
N LYS A 95 -2.63 10.98 -11.71
CA LYS A 95 -1.85 10.17 -12.66
C LYS A 95 -1.93 8.66 -12.42
N PHE A 96 -2.62 8.23 -11.36
CA PHE A 96 -2.60 6.84 -10.91
C PHE A 96 -4.01 6.25 -10.82
N ASN A 97 -4.09 4.91 -10.85
CA ASN A 97 -5.29 4.18 -10.47
C ASN A 97 -5.21 3.88 -8.97
N ASN A 98 -5.89 4.68 -8.16
CA ASN A 98 -5.67 4.72 -6.72
C ASN A 98 -6.40 3.58 -5.99
N TRP A 99 -5.73 2.92 -5.05
CA TRP A 99 -6.38 1.99 -4.11
C TRP A 99 -6.45 2.63 -2.72
N VAL A 100 -7.63 3.12 -2.34
CA VAL A 100 -7.80 4.01 -1.19
C VAL A 100 -8.61 3.31 -0.11
N VAL A 101 -7.96 2.99 1.01
CA VAL A 101 -8.55 2.36 2.20
C VAL A 101 -8.25 3.22 3.43
N PRO A 102 -8.86 4.41 3.54
CA PRO A 102 -8.46 5.38 4.55
C PRO A 102 -9.04 4.99 5.93
N PRO A 103 -8.36 5.33 7.03
CA PRO A 103 -8.96 5.36 8.36
C PRO A 103 -10.31 6.09 8.35
N VAL A 104 -11.30 5.66 9.15
CA VAL A 104 -12.68 6.18 9.03
C VAL A 104 -12.76 7.69 9.19
N ASN A 105 -12.00 8.25 10.12
CA ASN A 105 -11.91 9.69 10.36
C ASN A 105 -11.32 10.47 9.16
N LEU A 106 -10.66 9.80 8.22
CA LEU A 106 -10.03 10.38 7.03
C LEU A 106 -10.80 10.12 5.73
N ILE A 107 -11.90 9.35 5.73
CA ILE A 107 -12.68 9.04 4.51
C ILE A 107 -13.12 10.33 3.80
N THR A 108 -13.68 11.29 4.53
CA THR A 108 -14.12 12.57 3.94
C THR A 108 -12.96 13.33 3.32
N ARG A 109 -11.80 13.37 3.99
CA ARG A 109 -10.58 14.01 3.48
C ARG A 109 -10.09 13.32 2.21
N ALA A 110 -10.12 11.99 2.17
CA ALA A 110 -9.75 11.21 0.99
C ALA A 110 -10.66 11.45 -0.21
N ILE A 111 -11.98 11.47 -0.01
CA ILE A 111 -12.93 11.80 -1.10
C ILE A 111 -12.67 13.21 -1.63
N ASN A 112 -12.48 14.19 -0.76
CA ASN A 112 -12.20 15.56 -1.16
C ASN A 112 -10.89 15.66 -1.94
N HIS A 113 -9.84 14.97 -1.49
CA HIS A 113 -8.56 14.95 -2.17
C HIS A 113 -8.64 14.28 -3.55
N MET A 114 -9.33 13.13 -3.66
CA MET A 114 -9.59 12.49 -4.95
C MET A 114 -10.33 13.43 -5.91
N GLN A 115 -11.32 14.18 -5.40
CA GLN A 115 -12.05 15.16 -6.19
C GLN A 115 -11.15 16.33 -6.63
N MET A 116 -10.31 16.86 -5.74
CA MET A 116 -9.38 17.95 -6.05
C MET A 116 -8.33 17.55 -7.10
N CYS A 117 -7.80 16.33 -6.97
CA CYS A 117 -6.83 15.78 -7.92
C CYS A 117 -7.47 15.24 -9.21
N LYS A 118 -8.80 15.26 -9.37
CA LYS A 118 -9.47 14.56 -10.50
C LYS A 118 -9.04 13.10 -10.62
N ALA A 119 -8.89 12.44 -9.47
CA ALA A 119 -8.34 11.11 -9.37
C ALA A 119 -9.42 10.04 -9.65
N LYS A 120 -8.96 8.86 -10.07
CA LYS A 120 -9.79 7.67 -10.24
C LYS A 120 -9.22 6.49 -9.46
N GLY A 121 -10.08 5.52 -9.16
CA GLY A 121 -9.68 4.24 -8.60
C GLY A 121 -10.72 3.59 -7.71
N VAL A 122 -10.25 2.81 -6.74
CA VAL A 122 -11.07 2.03 -5.82
C VAL A 122 -11.05 2.67 -4.44
N LEU A 123 -12.23 3.01 -3.93
CA LEU A 123 -12.43 3.52 -2.57
C LEU A 123 -13.15 2.46 -1.72
N VAL A 124 -12.53 2.07 -0.60
CA VAL A 124 -13.08 1.10 0.34
C VAL A 124 -13.55 1.81 1.60
N VAL A 125 -14.83 1.68 1.94
CA VAL A 125 -15.45 2.36 3.10
C VAL A 125 -16.43 1.43 3.84
N PRO A 126 -16.64 1.62 5.15
CA PRO A 126 -17.73 0.97 5.84
C PRO A 126 -19.09 1.44 5.31
N LYS A 127 -20.08 0.54 5.29
CA LYS A 127 -21.46 0.89 4.93
C LYS A 127 -22.20 1.47 6.14
N TRP A 128 -21.93 2.73 6.46
CA TRP A 128 -22.52 3.40 7.62
C TRP A 128 -23.39 4.58 7.20
N LYS A 129 -24.71 4.36 7.07
CA LYS A 129 -25.66 5.41 6.64
C LYS A 129 -25.66 6.66 7.52
N SER A 130 -25.37 6.51 8.81
CA SER A 130 -25.32 7.61 9.79
C SER A 130 -23.96 8.31 9.86
N ALA A 131 -22.94 7.86 9.10
CA ALA A 131 -21.61 8.45 9.17
C ALA A 131 -21.52 9.77 8.39
N ILE A 132 -20.66 10.69 8.86
CA ILE A 132 -20.47 12.03 8.26
C ILE A 132 -20.04 11.94 6.79
N PHE A 133 -19.29 10.91 6.40
CA PHE A 133 -18.86 10.73 5.01
C PHE A 133 -19.97 10.18 4.10
N TRP A 134 -21.04 9.58 4.64
CA TRP A 134 -22.06 8.89 3.84
C TRP A 134 -22.72 9.80 2.78
N PRO A 135 -23.13 11.05 3.11
CA PRO A 135 -23.68 11.98 2.13
C PRO A 135 -22.67 12.48 1.08
N ARG A 136 -21.38 12.17 1.23
CA ARG A 136 -20.36 12.44 0.22
C ARG A 136 -20.42 11.40 -0.90
N ILE A 137 -20.95 10.21 -0.65
CA ILE A 137 -20.99 9.06 -1.57
C ILE A 137 -22.39 8.82 -2.11
N VAL A 138 -23.42 9.00 -1.27
CA VAL A 138 -24.83 8.75 -1.60
C VAL A 138 -25.60 10.07 -1.52
N ASP A 139 -26.52 10.28 -2.45
CA ASP A 139 -27.46 11.39 -2.40
C ASP A 139 -28.55 11.11 -1.34
N ARG A 140 -28.77 12.08 -0.45
CA ARG A 140 -29.69 11.88 0.69
C ARG A 140 -31.16 11.81 0.28
N PHE A 141 -31.51 12.42 -0.85
CA PHE A 141 -32.90 12.53 -1.28
C PHE A 141 -33.31 11.34 -2.14
N THR A 142 -32.39 10.81 -2.94
CA THR A 142 -32.68 9.70 -3.86
C THR A 142 -32.19 8.33 -3.38
N ASP A 143 -31.37 8.27 -2.30
CA ASP A 143 -30.64 7.07 -1.84
C ASP A 143 -29.81 6.40 -2.95
N THR A 144 -29.43 7.16 -3.98
CA THR A 144 -28.59 6.69 -5.10
C THR A 144 -27.15 7.13 -4.94
N TYR A 145 -26.21 6.33 -5.45
CA TYR A 145 -24.80 6.72 -5.48
C TYR A 145 -24.60 7.96 -6.36
N LYS A 146 -23.67 8.82 -5.95
CA LYS A 146 -23.30 9.99 -6.75
C LYS A 146 -22.66 9.59 -8.07
N LYS A 147 -22.78 10.47 -9.07
CA LYS A 147 -22.33 10.23 -10.47
C LYS A 147 -20.87 9.81 -10.64
N PHE A 148 -20.00 10.14 -9.68
CA PHE A 148 -18.60 9.74 -9.72
C PHE A 148 -18.39 8.26 -9.36
N VAL A 149 -19.35 7.63 -8.66
CA VAL A 149 -19.34 6.19 -8.39
C VAL A 149 -19.81 5.48 -9.66
N LYS A 150 -18.91 4.77 -10.32
CA LYS A 150 -19.15 4.09 -11.59
C LYS A 150 -19.62 2.65 -11.41
N ASP A 151 -19.17 2.01 -10.33
CA ASP A 151 -19.56 0.66 -9.96
C ASP A 151 -19.35 0.45 -8.45
N PHE A 152 -19.99 -0.57 -7.87
CA PHE A 152 -19.83 -0.89 -6.46
C PHE A 152 -19.99 -2.39 -6.18
N ARG A 153 -19.32 -2.84 -5.12
CA ARG A 153 -19.52 -4.16 -4.54
C ARG A 153 -19.70 -4.05 -3.04
N GLU A 154 -20.76 -4.67 -2.53
CA GLU A 154 -21.03 -4.75 -1.11
C GLU A 154 -20.61 -6.12 -0.56
N TYR A 155 -19.87 -6.09 0.54
CA TYR A 155 -19.52 -7.27 1.32
C TYR A 155 -20.26 -7.22 2.66
N LYS A 156 -21.12 -8.22 2.89
CA LYS A 156 -21.90 -8.33 4.12
C LYS A 156 -21.05 -9.00 5.21
N ASN A 157 -20.68 -8.24 6.23
CA ASN A 157 -19.93 -8.69 7.42
C ASN A 157 -18.73 -9.61 7.07
N PRO A 158 -17.81 -9.14 6.21
CA PRO A 158 -16.73 -9.98 5.75
C PRO A 158 -15.73 -10.28 6.88
N LYS A 159 -15.42 -11.56 7.08
CA LYS A 159 -14.35 -12.00 7.98
C LYS A 159 -12.99 -11.72 7.34
N ASN A 160 -12.00 -11.31 8.15
CA ASN A 160 -10.62 -11.04 7.70
C ASN A 160 -10.49 -10.00 6.56
N PHE A 161 -11.46 -9.08 6.45
CA PHE A 161 -11.45 -8.07 5.38
C PHE A 161 -10.40 -6.98 5.62
N PHE A 162 -10.21 -6.61 6.89
CA PHE A 162 -9.11 -5.78 7.35
C PHE A 162 -8.15 -6.66 8.16
N VAL A 163 -6.84 -6.53 7.93
CA VAL A 163 -5.82 -7.19 8.76
C VAL A 163 -5.30 -6.14 9.74
N ALA A 164 -5.23 -6.47 11.03
CA ALA A 164 -4.73 -5.55 12.04
C ALA A 164 -3.28 -5.18 11.75
N GLY A 165 -3.02 -3.88 11.58
CA GLY A 165 -1.66 -3.33 11.58
C GLY A 165 -1.14 -3.20 13.00
N SER A 166 0.14 -2.88 13.16
CA SER A 166 0.85 -2.77 14.45
C SER A 166 0.45 -1.54 15.31
N HIS A 167 -0.70 -0.91 15.05
CA HIS A 167 -1.25 0.20 15.83
C HIS A 167 -2.70 -0.10 16.23
N ASP A 168 -2.94 -0.26 17.54
CA ASP A 168 -4.19 -0.74 18.15
C ASP A 168 -5.36 0.26 18.16
N ASN A 169 -5.17 1.49 17.68
CA ASN A 169 -6.17 2.57 17.79
C ASN A 169 -7.12 2.68 16.59
N SER A 170 -6.98 1.85 15.56
CA SER A 170 -7.90 1.87 14.41
C SER A 170 -9.05 0.89 14.62
N ILE A 171 -10.28 1.32 14.36
CA ILE A 171 -11.45 0.42 14.35
C ILE A 171 -11.32 -0.71 13.30
N PHE A 172 -10.47 -0.53 12.29
CA PHE A 172 -10.16 -1.54 11.28
C PHE A 172 -9.18 -2.60 11.81
N ALA A 173 -8.51 -2.34 12.94
CA ALA A 173 -7.62 -3.28 13.62
C ALA A 173 -8.36 -4.15 14.66
N LYS A 174 -9.55 -3.73 15.11
CA LYS A 174 -10.36 -4.52 16.05
C LYS A 174 -11.07 -5.66 15.31
N GLN A 175 -10.59 -6.88 15.53
CA GLN A 175 -11.27 -8.09 15.07
C GLN A 175 -12.35 -8.52 16.06
N PRO A 176 -13.50 -9.03 15.60
CA PRO A 176 -13.94 -9.05 14.20
C PRO A 176 -14.52 -7.68 13.77
N PHE A 177 -14.23 -7.25 12.54
CA PHE A 177 -14.87 -6.09 11.95
C PHE A 177 -16.34 -6.41 11.62
N ASN A 178 -17.25 -6.08 12.54
CA ASN A 178 -18.69 -6.40 12.45
C ASN A 178 -19.50 -5.36 11.68
N SER A 179 -19.07 -5.01 10.47
CA SER A 179 -19.84 -4.12 9.60
C SER A 179 -19.76 -4.54 8.14
N HIS A 180 -20.81 -4.20 7.40
CA HIS A 180 -20.79 -4.26 5.95
C HIS A 180 -19.74 -3.28 5.39
N VAL A 181 -19.10 -3.67 4.29
CA VAL A 181 -18.08 -2.88 3.60
C VAL A 181 -18.51 -2.65 2.16
N LEU A 182 -18.30 -1.42 1.68
CA LEU A 182 -18.47 -1.06 0.28
C LEU A 182 -17.10 -0.90 -0.37
N VAL A 183 -16.96 -1.49 -1.55
CA VAL A 183 -15.84 -1.27 -2.47
C VAL A 183 -16.42 -0.52 -3.66
N LEU A 184 -16.00 0.72 -3.85
CA LEU A 184 -16.55 1.64 -4.85
C LEU A 184 -15.51 1.89 -5.93
N LEU A 185 -15.89 1.68 -7.19
CA LEU A 185 -15.13 2.19 -8.33
C LEU A 185 -15.52 3.65 -8.54
N VAL A 186 -14.57 4.56 -8.36
CA VAL A 186 -14.79 6.01 -8.42
C VAL A 186 -13.97 6.66 -9.52
N ASP A 187 -14.55 7.66 -10.16
CA ASP A 187 -13.91 8.46 -11.19
C ASP A 187 -14.35 9.92 -11.05
N PHE A 188 -13.40 10.78 -10.67
CA PHE A 188 -13.57 12.23 -10.52
C PHE A 188 -12.96 13.03 -11.68
N SER A 189 -12.56 12.37 -12.77
CA SER A 189 -11.99 13.05 -13.96
C SER A 189 -13.00 13.86 -14.77
#